data_AF-A0A7S2JUL0-F1
#
_entry.id   AF-A0A7S2JUL0-F1
#
_cell.length_a   1.000
_cell.length_b   1.000
_cell.length_c   1.000
_cell.angle_alpha   90.00
_cell.angle_beta   90.00
_cell.angle_gamma   90.00
#
_symmetry.space_group_name_H-M   'P 1'
#
loop_
_entity.id
_entity.type
_entity.pdbx_description
1 polymer ?
#
loop_
_entity_poly.entity_id
_entity_poly.type
_entity_poly.pdbx_seq_one_letter_code
_entity_poly.pdbx_strand_id
1 'polypeptide(L)'
;YGKEYRKVSLDKSVFVVGGFRTGTTSLHRALAMDEERYTSPRFIEVVYPFLLIQKFFDWLEHRDKVNGTQTVRNVEKKLHAIIGEENMARHPMSWYVPEEDDLLLASWHYIGWYTGCTFPHPEALMIAGQQSKHSAADQKRSFEFYKRSMQKFMYRRGNGRALLAKNHMIDFMPQLAKELPDA
;
A
#
# COMPACT_ATOMS: atom_id res chain seq x y z
N TYR A 1 20.35 12.70 0.76
CA TYR A 1 19.18 12.95 -0.11
C TYR A 1 18.00 12.15 0.41
N GLY A 2 16.79 12.72 0.44
CA GLY A 2 15.58 11.96 0.80
C GLY A 2 15.39 11.65 2.29
N LYS A 3 15.75 12.54 3.22
CA LYS A 3 15.27 12.48 4.63
C LYS A 3 14.05 13.37 4.86
N GLU A 4 13.78 14.33 3.96
CA GLU A 4 12.67 15.28 4.05
C GLU A 4 11.29 14.60 4.09
N TYR A 5 11.15 13.39 3.54
CA TYR A 5 9.89 12.63 3.65
C TYR A 5 9.46 12.45 5.11
N ARG A 6 10.40 12.39 6.07
CA ARG A 6 10.09 12.20 7.49
C ARG A 6 9.30 13.36 8.10
N LYS A 7 9.36 14.54 7.46
CA LYS A 7 8.61 15.75 7.86
C LYS A 7 7.25 15.85 7.19
N VAL A 8 6.96 14.97 6.22
CA VAL A 8 5.66 14.98 5.54
C VAL A 8 4.61 14.55 6.56
N SER A 9 3.65 15.44 6.77
CA SER A 9 2.48 15.18 7.60
C SER A 9 1.57 14.15 6.92
N LEU A 10 0.95 13.30 7.73
CA LEU A 10 -0.10 12.39 7.32
C LEU A 10 -1.45 12.82 7.95
N ASP A 11 -1.57 14.08 8.36
CA ASP A 11 -2.83 14.59 8.91
C ASP A 11 -3.89 14.61 7.82
N LYS A 12 -5.16 14.42 8.22
CA LYS A 12 -6.32 14.31 7.32
C LYS A 12 -6.27 13.11 6.38
N SER A 13 -5.41 12.13 6.65
CA SER A 13 -5.35 10.89 5.87
C SER A 13 -6.59 10.05 6.11
N VAL A 14 -7.29 9.66 5.05
CA VAL A 14 -8.49 8.83 5.16
C VAL A 14 -8.11 7.35 5.05
N PHE A 15 -8.47 6.58 6.08
CA PHE A 15 -8.27 5.13 6.11
C PHE A 15 -9.60 4.39 6.00
N VAL A 16 -9.79 3.67 4.90
CA VAL A 16 -10.93 2.78 4.69
C VAL A 16 -10.57 1.41 5.27
N VAL A 17 -11.12 1.06 6.44
CA VAL A 17 -10.81 -0.21 7.10
C VAL A 17 -12.03 -1.11 7.20
N GLY A 18 -11.85 -2.38 6.84
CA GLY A 18 -12.89 -3.40 6.97
C GLY A 18 -12.42 -4.76 6.47
N GLY A 19 -13.08 -5.83 6.93
CA GLY A 19 -12.76 -7.19 6.51
C GLY A 19 -12.99 -7.43 5.01
N PHE A 20 -12.48 -8.54 4.49
CA PHE A 20 -12.72 -8.94 3.11
C PHE A 20 -14.23 -8.99 2.80
N ARG A 21 -14.61 -8.59 1.58
CA ARG A 21 -15.99 -8.67 1.06
C ARG A 21 -17.02 -7.81 1.79
N THR A 22 -16.59 -6.72 2.42
CA THR A 22 -17.46 -5.74 3.10
C THR A 22 -17.80 -4.51 2.25
N GLY A 23 -17.40 -4.47 0.97
CA GLY A 23 -17.63 -3.33 0.06
C GLY A 23 -16.60 -2.20 0.18
N THR A 24 -15.59 -2.34 1.05
CA THR A 24 -14.52 -1.34 1.25
C THR A 24 -13.76 -1.00 -0.03
N THR A 25 -13.56 -1.97 -0.94
CA THR A 25 -12.89 -1.73 -2.22
C THR A 25 -13.69 -0.77 -3.11
N SER A 26 -15.02 -0.94 -3.16
CA SER A 26 -15.90 -0.05 -3.91
C SER A 26 -15.90 1.35 -3.33
N LEU A 27 -15.98 1.46 -1.99
CA LEU A 27 -15.90 2.76 -1.29
C LEU A 27 -14.56 3.45 -1.54
N HIS A 28 -13.45 2.73 -1.38
CA HIS A 28 -12.10 3.26 -1.62
C HIS A 28 -11.94 3.77 -3.05
N ARG A 29 -12.40 2.99 -4.05
CA ARG A 29 -12.34 3.42 -5.46
C ARG A 29 -13.21 4.64 -5.74
N ALA A 30 -14.39 4.73 -5.12
CA ALA A 30 -15.26 5.91 -5.27
C ALA A 30 -14.60 7.17 -4.69
N LEU A 31 -13.96 7.07 -3.52
CA LEU A 31 -13.20 8.18 -2.93
C LEU A 31 -11.96 8.54 -3.76
N ALA A 32 -11.28 7.54 -4.32
CA ALA A 32 -10.08 7.73 -5.14
C ALA A 32 -10.36 8.44 -6.48
N MET A 33 -11.62 8.56 -6.91
CA MET A 33 -11.99 9.36 -8.08
C MET A 33 -11.84 10.87 -7.84
N ASP A 34 -11.83 11.32 -6.58
CA ASP A 34 -11.55 12.71 -6.22
C ASP A 34 -10.03 12.94 -6.14
N GLU A 35 -9.41 13.02 -7.32
CA GLU A 35 -7.96 13.18 -7.47
C GLU A 35 -7.45 14.57 -7.02
N GLU A 36 -8.35 15.53 -6.82
CA GLU A 36 -8.03 16.85 -6.26
C GLU A 36 -7.82 16.80 -4.75
N ARG A 37 -8.57 15.94 -4.04
CA ARG A 37 -8.46 15.80 -2.58
C ARG A 37 -7.57 14.66 -2.15
N TYR A 38 -7.55 13.55 -2.89
CA TYR A 38 -6.94 12.31 -2.44
C TYR A 38 -5.86 11.80 -3.38
N THR A 39 -4.95 11.03 -2.80
CA THR A 39 -4.00 10.20 -3.54
C THR A 39 -3.80 8.89 -2.80
N SER A 40 -3.81 7.79 -3.54
CA SER A 40 -3.71 6.44 -2.99
C SER A 40 -2.46 5.73 -3.49
N PRO A 41 -1.82 4.90 -2.64
CA PRO A 41 -0.67 4.11 -3.04
C PRO A 41 -1.08 3.05 -4.06
N ARG A 42 -0.27 2.89 -5.09
CA ARG A 42 -0.41 1.87 -6.14
C ARG A 42 0.30 0.58 -5.70
N PHE A 43 -0.06 -0.55 -6.32
CA PHE A 43 0.52 -1.86 -6.00
C PHE A 43 2.06 -1.82 -5.87
N ILE A 44 2.75 -1.25 -6.86
CA ILE A 44 4.21 -1.20 -6.86
C ILE A 44 4.80 -0.35 -5.73
N GLU A 45 4.05 0.64 -5.24
CA GLU A 45 4.45 1.58 -4.19
C GLU A 45 4.32 0.94 -2.80
N VAL A 46 3.31 0.09 -2.64
CA VAL A 46 3.07 -0.73 -1.46
C VAL A 46 4.10 -1.86 -1.36
N VAL A 47 4.34 -2.58 -2.46
CA VAL A 47 5.30 -3.70 -2.47
C VAL A 47 6.75 -3.21 -2.34
N TYR A 48 7.11 -2.10 -2.99
CA TYR A 48 8.46 -1.54 -2.95
C TYR A 48 8.48 -0.10 -2.39
N PRO A 49 8.38 0.10 -1.07
CA PRO A 49 8.26 1.42 -0.43
C PRO A 49 9.61 2.17 -0.33
N PHE A 50 10.45 2.05 -1.36
CA PHE A 50 11.80 2.62 -1.41
C PHE A 50 11.85 3.76 -2.43
N LEU A 51 12.19 4.97 -1.97
CA LEU A 51 12.20 6.16 -2.81
C LEU A 51 13.05 6.01 -4.07
N LEU A 52 14.19 5.31 -4.00
CA LEU A 52 15.06 5.12 -5.15
C LEU A 52 14.39 4.27 -6.23
N ILE A 53 13.79 3.14 -5.83
CA ILE A 53 13.06 2.24 -6.74
C ILE A 53 11.87 2.99 -7.36
N GLN A 54 11.15 3.75 -6.54
CA GLN A 54 10.00 4.48 -7.02
C GLN A 54 10.35 5.62 -7.97
N LYS A 55 11.44 6.34 -7.73
CA LYS A 55 11.96 7.35 -8.67
C LYS A 55 12.40 6.73 -9.99
N PHE A 56 12.93 5.50 -9.95
CA PHE A 56 13.24 4.76 -11.16
C PHE A 56 11.97 4.40 -11.95
N PHE A 57 10.90 3.99 -11.26
CA PHE A 57 9.60 3.76 -11.90
C PHE A 57 8.97 5.03 -12.48
N ASP A 58 9.02 6.15 -11.77
CA ASP A 58 8.56 7.44 -12.30
C ASP A 58 9.35 7.83 -13.58
N TRP A 59 10.67 7.59 -13.58
CA TRP A 59 11.50 7.80 -14.76
C TRP A 59 11.11 6.87 -15.91
N LEU A 60 10.85 5.58 -15.66
CA LEU A 60 10.37 4.65 -16.67
C LEU A 60 9.01 5.06 -17.24
N GLU A 61 8.05 5.42 -16.39
CA GLU A 61 6.73 5.91 -16.81
C GLU A 61 6.85 7.17 -17.68
N HIS A 62 7.73 8.10 -17.30
CA HIS A 62 8.01 9.30 -18.09
C HIS A 62 8.63 8.97 -19.45
N ARG A 63 9.58 8.03 -19.52
CA ARG A 63 10.21 7.61 -20.78
C ARG A 63 9.22 6.90 -21.70
N ASP A 64 8.35 6.06 -21.16
CA ASP A 64 7.26 5.45 -21.91
C ASP A 64 6.35 6.51 -22.53
N LYS A 65 5.98 7.54 -21.76
CA LYS A 65 5.17 8.66 -22.26
C LYS A 65 5.87 9.49 -23.36
N VAL A 66 7.15 9.80 -23.18
CA VAL A 66 7.90 10.66 -24.13
C VAL A 66 8.25 9.90 -25.41
N ASN A 67 8.64 8.63 -25.31
CA ASN A 67 9.09 7.84 -26.45
C ASN A 67 7.94 7.06 -27.13
N GLY A 68 6.74 7.06 -26.54
CA GLY A 68 5.61 6.23 -27.00
C GLY A 68 5.83 4.73 -26.78
N THR A 69 6.72 4.34 -25.87
CA THR A 69 7.01 2.94 -25.56
C THR A 69 6.01 2.35 -24.56
N GLN A 70 5.92 1.02 -24.49
CA GLN A 70 4.98 0.30 -23.62
C GLN A 70 5.71 -0.58 -22.60
N THR A 71 6.86 -0.14 -22.10
CA THR A 71 7.74 -0.92 -21.21
C THR A 71 7.00 -1.35 -19.94
N VAL A 72 6.37 -0.40 -19.24
CA VAL A 72 5.63 -0.65 -17.99
C VAL A 72 4.48 -1.61 -18.25
N ARG A 73 3.72 -1.41 -19.33
CA ARG A 73 2.62 -2.30 -19.73
C ARG A 73 3.10 -3.70 -20.08
N ASN A 74 4.27 -3.84 -20.69
CA ASN A 74 4.86 -5.14 -21.01
C ASN A 74 5.33 -5.88 -19.76
N VAL A 75 5.87 -5.15 -18.77
CA VAL A 75 6.19 -5.71 -17.44
C VAL A 75 4.93 -6.17 -16.73
N GLU A 76 3.89 -5.32 -16.71
CA GLU A 76 2.59 -5.65 -16.11
C GLU A 76 1.97 -6.91 -16.73
N LYS A 77 1.95 -7.04 -18.06
CA LYS A 77 1.49 -8.27 -18.74
C LYS A 77 2.24 -9.53 -18.30
N LYS A 78 3.57 -9.43 -18.14
CA LYS A 78 4.39 -10.55 -17.67
C LYS A 78 4.06 -10.89 -16.21
N LEU A 79 3.85 -9.89 -15.36
CA LEU A 79 3.44 -10.10 -13.96
C LEU A 79 2.06 -10.76 -13.89
N HIS A 80 1.09 -10.29 -14.67
CA HIS A 80 -0.24 -10.90 -14.77
C HIS A 80 -0.18 -12.36 -15.22
N ALA A 81 0.68 -12.68 -16.18
CA ALA A 81 0.89 -14.06 -16.62
C ALA A 81 1.47 -14.97 -15.52
N ILE A 82 2.33 -14.43 -14.66
CA ILE A 82 2.89 -15.19 -13.51
C ILE A 82 1.84 -15.37 -12.41
N ILE A 83 1.06 -14.33 -12.11
CA ILE A 83 0.00 -14.36 -11.09
C ILE A 83 -1.13 -15.31 -11.50
N GLY A 84 -1.39 -15.41 -12.80
CA GLY A 84 -2.40 -16.28 -13.39
C GLY A 84 -3.79 -15.63 -13.43
N GLU A 85 -4.58 -16.02 -14.44
CA GLU A 85 -5.88 -15.41 -14.73
C GLU A 85 -6.88 -15.56 -13.58
N GLU A 86 -6.88 -16.70 -12.87
CA GLU A 86 -7.81 -16.93 -11.77
C GLU A 86 -7.59 -15.94 -10.60
N ASN A 87 -6.34 -15.68 -10.24
CA ASN A 87 -6.02 -14.70 -9.20
C ASN A 87 -6.36 -13.28 -9.67
N MET A 88 -6.04 -12.94 -10.91
CA MET A 88 -6.36 -11.64 -11.51
C MET A 88 -7.87 -11.38 -11.62
N ALA A 89 -8.69 -12.42 -11.83
CA ALA A 89 -10.14 -12.31 -11.83
C ALA A 89 -10.72 -12.02 -10.43
N ARG A 90 -10.08 -12.57 -9.38
CA ARG A 90 -10.51 -12.37 -7.99
C ARG A 90 -10.01 -11.06 -7.39
N HIS A 91 -8.81 -10.63 -7.79
CA HIS A 91 -8.16 -9.43 -7.30
C HIS A 91 -7.38 -8.74 -8.43
N PRO A 92 -8.06 -7.88 -9.23
CA PRO A 92 -7.42 -7.16 -10.32
C PRO A 92 -6.35 -6.19 -9.78
N MET A 93 -5.08 -6.55 -9.94
CA MET A 93 -3.93 -5.72 -9.58
C MET A 93 -3.41 -5.01 -10.83
N SER A 94 -3.09 -3.73 -10.70
CA SER A 94 -2.48 -2.99 -11.79
C SER A 94 -1.42 -2.05 -11.28
N TRP A 95 -0.45 -1.78 -12.15
CA TRP A 95 0.60 -0.80 -11.92
C TRP A 95 0.05 0.59 -11.58
N TYR A 96 -1.12 0.94 -12.12
CA TYR A 96 -1.70 2.28 -12.02
C TYR A 96 -2.90 2.39 -11.07
N VAL A 97 -3.40 1.27 -10.56
CA VAL A 97 -4.61 1.23 -9.73
C VAL A 97 -4.22 1.31 -8.25
N PRO A 98 -5.00 2.05 -7.43
CA PRO A 98 -4.85 2.04 -5.98
C PRO A 98 -4.92 0.64 -5.38
N GLU A 99 -4.05 0.38 -4.40
CA GLU A 99 -3.91 -0.93 -3.76
C GLU A 99 -4.03 -0.84 -2.24
N GLU A 100 -4.30 -1.99 -1.63
CA GLU A 100 -4.46 -2.15 -0.19
C GLU A 100 -3.12 -2.05 0.55
N ASP A 101 -3.09 -1.30 1.64
CA ASP A 101 -1.86 -0.98 2.36
C ASP A 101 -1.44 -2.07 3.35
N ASP A 102 -2.30 -3.05 3.68
CA ASP A 102 -1.92 -4.21 4.50
C ASP A 102 -0.96 -5.14 3.76
N LEU A 103 -0.92 -5.09 2.42
CA LEU A 103 0.08 -5.77 1.60
C LEU A 103 1.51 -5.28 1.91
N LEU A 104 1.68 -4.02 2.32
CA LEU A 104 2.97 -3.47 2.77
C LEU A 104 3.46 -4.25 4.01
N LEU A 105 2.56 -4.44 4.97
CA LEU A 105 2.88 -5.09 6.25
C LEU A 105 2.99 -6.61 6.10
N ALA A 106 2.24 -7.23 5.18
CA ALA A 106 2.46 -8.62 4.79
C ALA A 106 3.87 -8.81 4.19
N SER A 107 4.24 -7.97 3.23
CA SER A 107 5.48 -8.14 2.44
C SER A 107 6.76 -7.94 3.25
N TRP A 108 6.74 -7.04 4.24
CA TRP A 108 7.96 -6.61 4.94
C TRP A 108 8.00 -6.96 6.43
N HIS A 109 6.86 -7.31 7.02
CA HIS A 109 6.73 -7.55 8.45
C HIS A 109 5.98 -8.83 8.82
N TYR A 110 5.41 -9.56 7.85
CA TYR A 110 4.65 -10.81 8.07
C TYR A 110 3.43 -10.64 8.99
N ILE A 111 2.79 -9.47 8.98
CA ILE A 111 1.60 -9.19 9.81
C ILE A 111 0.32 -9.09 8.96
N GLY A 112 0.39 -8.67 7.70
CA GLY A 112 -0.80 -8.51 6.84
C GLY A 112 -1.49 -9.83 6.49
N TRP A 113 -2.75 -9.76 6.04
CA TRP A 113 -3.50 -10.95 5.62
C TRP A 113 -2.83 -11.71 4.47
N TYR A 114 -2.13 -10.99 3.60
CA TYR A 114 -1.38 -11.56 2.47
C TYR A 114 -0.10 -12.31 2.88
N THR A 115 0.27 -12.33 4.17
CA THR A 115 1.45 -13.05 4.67
C THR A 115 1.44 -14.52 4.26
N GLY A 116 0.26 -15.16 4.30
CA GLY A 116 0.09 -16.55 3.89
C GLY A 116 0.41 -16.85 2.44
N CYS A 117 0.27 -15.86 1.56
CA CYS A 117 0.62 -15.99 0.15
C CYS A 117 2.13 -15.98 -0.06
N THR A 118 2.87 -15.24 0.77
CA THR A 118 4.33 -15.09 0.65
C THR A 118 5.12 -16.07 1.50
N PHE A 119 4.55 -16.52 2.62
CA PHE A 119 5.23 -17.36 3.60
C PHE A 119 4.22 -18.32 4.26
N PRO A 120 3.99 -19.51 3.69
CA PRO A 120 2.97 -20.45 4.14
C PRO A 120 3.42 -21.23 5.38
N HIS A 121 3.78 -20.51 6.46
CA HIS A 121 4.13 -21.10 7.75
C HIS A 121 2.91 -21.10 8.69
N PRO A 122 2.54 -22.22 9.33
CA PRO A 122 1.34 -22.33 10.15
C PRO A 122 1.20 -21.25 11.21
N GLU A 123 2.27 -20.95 11.94
CA GLU A 123 2.24 -19.92 13.00
C GLU A 123 1.99 -18.53 12.44
N ALA A 124 2.59 -18.20 11.28
CA ALA A 124 2.40 -16.91 10.62
C ALA A 124 0.97 -16.77 10.09
N LEU A 125 0.38 -17.85 9.58
CA LEU A 125 -1.02 -17.89 9.13
C LEU A 125 -2.00 -17.66 10.28
N MET A 126 -1.74 -18.23 11.47
CA MET A 126 -2.64 -18.13 12.63
C MET A 126 -2.73 -16.72 13.22
N ILE A 127 -1.70 -15.89 13.00
CA ILE A 127 -1.63 -14.50 13.49
C ILE A 127 -1.70 -13.46 12.36
N ALA A 128 -1.81 -13.88 11.10
CA ALA A 128 -1.98 -12.97 9.98
C ALA A 128 -3.22 -12.08 10.19
N GLY A 129 -3.05 -10.80 9.88
CA GLY A 129 -4.02 -9.74 10.09
C GLY A 129 -4.26 -9.32 11.54
N GLN A 130 -3.58 -9.93 12.52
CA GLN A 130 -3.82 -9.73 13.95
C GLN A 130 -2.63 -9.01 14.61
N GLN A 131 -2.52 -7.71 14.32
CA GLN A 131 -1.46 -6.83 14.81
C GLN A 131 -1.26 -6.95 16.34
N SER A 132 -2.34 -7.03 17.12
CA SER A 132 -2.32 -7.11 18.59
C SER A 132 -1.67 -8.38 19.14
N LYS A 133 -1.60 -9.46 18.35
CA LYS A 133 -0.97 -10.73 18.76
C LYS A 133 0.56 -10.72 18.65
N HIS A 134 1.13 -9.73 17.97
CA HIS A 134 2.58 -9.57 17.90
C HIS A 134 3.14 -8.89 19.16
N SER A 135 4.45 -9.02 19.40
CA SER A 135 5.11 -8.34 20.52
C SER A 135 4.95 -6.82 20.42
N ALA A 136 4.95 -6.10 21.54
CA ALA A 136 4.87 -4.63 21.54
C ALA A 136 6.01 -3.98 20.73
N ALA A 137 7.19 -4.61 20.71
CA ALA A 137 8.33 -4.16 19.90
C ALA A 137 8.04 -4.31 18.40
N ASP A 138 7.46 -5.43 17.97
CA ASP A 138 7.09 -5.67 16.57
C ASP A 138 5.94 -4.79 16.11
N GLN A 139 4.94 -4.57 16.97
CA GLN A 139 3.85 -3.62 16.70
C GLN A 139 4.41 -2.21 16.47
N LYS A 140 5.32 -1.74 17.33
CA LYS A 140 5.96 -0.43 17.15
C LYS A 140 6.79 -0.39 15.87
N ARG A 141 7.62 -1.40 15.62
CA ARG A 141 8.52 -1.46 14.47
C ARG A 141 7.76 -1.49 13.14
N SER A 142 6.70 -2.29 13.06
CA SER A 142 5.82 -2.40 11.87
C SER A 142 5.09 -1.09 11.61
N PHE A 143 4.55 -0.44 12.64
CA PHE A 143 3.89 0.85 12.47
C PHE A 143 4.86 1.96 12.05
N GLU A 144 6.05 2.03 12.65
CA GLU A 144 7.08 2.97 12.21
C GLU A 144 7.46 2.76 10.74
N PHE A 145 7.56 1.51 10.30
CA PHE A 145 7.82 1.17 8.90
C PHE A 145 6.66 1.59 7.99
N TYR A 146 5.43 1.30 8.39
CA TYR A 146 4.21 1.71 7.71
C TYR A 146 4.15 3.23 7.54
N LYS A 147 4.27 3.98 8.64
CA LYS A 147 4.26 5.45 8.67
C LYS A 147 5.35 6.03 7.75
N ARG A 148 6.58 5.53 7.85
CA ARG A 148 7.69 5.98 6.98
C ARG A 148 7.42 5.68 5.51
N SER A 149 6.74 4.59 5.19
CA SER A 149 6.42 4.21 3.81
C SER A 149 5.33 5.11 3.24
N MET A 150 4.27 5.39 4.00
CA MET A 150 3.23 6.35 3.62
C MET A 150 3.80 7.76 3.46
N GLN A 151 4.69 8.19 4.36
CA GLN A 151 5.40 9.46 4.22
C GLN A 151 6.24 9.56 2.94
N LYS A 152 6.94 8.49 2.54
CA LYS A 152 7.69 8.47 1.27
C LYS A 152 6.77 8.55 0.06
N PHE A 153 5.62 7.89 0.12
CA PHE A 153 4.59 7.98 -0.91
C PHE A 153 4.07 9.42 -1.01
N MET A 154 3.63 10.01 0.12
CA MET A 154 3.11 11.37 0.17
C MET A 154 4.16 12.43 -0.19
N TYR A 155 5.43 12.22 0.17
CA TYR A 155 6.53 13.07 -0.26
C TYR A 155 6.66 13.15 -1.79
N ARG A 156 6.37 12.05 -2.49
CA ARG A 156 6.50 11.95 -3.94
C ARG A 156 5.23 12.32 -4.69
N ARG A 157 4.07 11.97 -4.13
CA ARG A 157 2.76 12.02 -4.82
C ARG A 157 1.70 12.84 -4.11
N GLY A 158 1.96 13.31 -2.89
CA GLY A 158 1.00 14.07 -2.10
C GLY A 158 0.52 15.33 -2.81
N ASN A 159 1.45 16.22 -3.20
CA ASN A 159 1.13 17.47 -3.91
C ASN A 159 -0.04 18.27 -3.28
N GLY A 160 -0.10 18.34 -1.95
CA GLY A 160 -1.16 19.04 -1.20
C GLY A 160 -2.42 18.22 -0.92
N ARG A 161 -2.50 16.99 -1.43
CA ARG A 161 -3.63 16.07 -1.24
C ARG A 161 -3.47 15.24 0.04
N ALA A 162 -4.59 14.70 0.52
CA ALA A 162 -4.60 13.74 1.61
C ALA A 162 -4.27 12.32 1.12
N LEU A 163 -3.66 11.52 1.99
CA LEU A 163 -3.53 10.08 1.75
C LEU A 163 -4.91 9.45 1.84
N LEU A 164 -5.25 8.61 0.87
CA LEU A 164 -6.39 7.71 0.95
C LEU A 164 -5.86 6.28 0.88
N ALA A 165 -5.99 5.55 1.98
CA ALA A 165 -5.50 4.18 2.08
C ALA A 165 -6.63 3.22 2.50
N LYS A 166 -6.46 1.94 2.17
CA LYS A 166 -7.45 0.90 2.45
C LYS A 166 -6.76 -0.31 3.06
N ASN A 167 -7.29 -0.78 4.19
CA ASN A 167 -6.66 -1.83 5.00
C ASN A 167 -7.68 -2.91 5.40
N HIS A 168 -7.27 -4.18 5.38
CA HIS A 168 -8.11 -5.31 5.84
C HIS A 168 -7.99 -5.64 7.34
N MET A 169 -6.95 -5.16 7.99
CA MET A 169 -6.63 -5.43 9.37
C MET A 169 -7.40 -4.48 10.29
N ILE A 170 -8.62 -4.88 10.67
CA ILE A 170 -9.41 -4.13 11.66
C ILE A 170 -8.61 -3.94 12.96
N ASP A 171 -7.82 -4.93 13.33
CA ASP A 171 -6.95 -4.92 14.53
C ASP A 171 -5.79 -3.91 14.46
N PHE A 172 -5.52 -3.33 13.28
CA PHE A 172 -4.54 -2.26 13.12
C PHE A 172 -5.08 -0.88 13.55
N MET A 173 -6.41 -0.71 13.57
CA MET A 173 -7.07 0.56 13.84
C MET A 173 -6.71 1.21 15.19
N PRO A 174 -6.65 0.48 16.32
CA PRO A 174 -6.31 1.10 17.61
C PRO A 174 -4.91 1.75 17.59
N GLN A 175 -3.95 1.11 16.93
CA GLN A 175 -2.60 1.65 16.80
C GLN A 175 -2.58 2.84 15.83
N LEU A 176 -3.31 2.74 14.72
CA LEU A 176 -3.44 3.82 13.75
C LEU A 176 -4.04 5.08 14.38
N ALA A 177 -5.16 4.96 15.09
CA ALA A 177 -5.83 6.09 15.77
C ALA A 177 -4.93 6.71 16.85
N LYS A 178 -4.11 5.92 17.54
CA LYS A 178 -3.17 6.41 18.55
C LYS A 178 -2.02 7.22 17.93
N GLU A 179 -1.46 6.73 16.83
CA GLU A 179 -0.23 7.26 16.24
C GLU A 179 -0.47 8.33 15.15
N LEU A 180 -1.70 8.38 14.63
CA LEU A 180 -2.22 9.33 13.65
C LEU A 180 -3.62 9.81 14.11
N PRO A 181 -3.73 10.62 15.18
CA PRO A 181 -5.02 11.01 15.76
C PRO A 181 -5.84 11.95 14.88
N ASP A 182 -5.19 12.69 13.97
CA ASP A 182 -5.82 13.63 13.05
C ASP A 182 -6.10 13.02 11.66
N ALA A 183 -6.03 11.69 11.56
CA ALA A 183 -6.40 10.93 10.36
C ALA A 183 -7.91 10.67 10.31
#